data_AF-A0A965N4P0-F1
#
_entry.id   AF-A0A965N4P0-F1
#
_cell.length_a   1.000
_cell.length_b   1.000
_cell.length_c   1.000
_cell.angle_alpha   90.00
_cell.angle_beta   90.00
_cell.angle_gamma   90.00
#
_symmetry.space_group_name_H-M   'P 1'
#
loop_
_entity.id
_entity.type
_entity.pdbx_description
1 polymer ?
#
loop_
_entity_poly.entity_id
_entity_poly.type
_entity_poly.pdbx_seq_one_letter_code
_entity_poly.pdbx_strand_id
1 'polypeptide(L)'
;MNALTLTRPDDWHLHLRDGAALAAVLPHTAAQFGRAVVMPNLKPPITTADQATAYRDRILAALPEGSTFEPLMTLYLTDHTPVEEIARAKAAGVVALKLYPAGATTHSDAGVTDIRKTYRTLEAMQRHGLLLLVHGEVTDQEVDIFDREAVFIDRVMTPLRKDFPALKVVFEHITTREAAQYVAQSDSFTAATITAHHLLYNRNALFVGGLRPHFYCLPVLKREAHRLALIEAATSGSPKFFLGTDSAPHAAALKEQSVCGAGCFTAPSALELYAEAFEAAGALDRLEGFASFYGPDFYGLPRNGGTVTLRRESWTLPQTLPFGDAWIKPLRAGETLSWRLVS
;
A
#
# COMPACT_ATOMS: atom_id res chain seq x y z
N MET A 1 -17.29 18.05 14.54
CA MET A 1 -16.37 18.74 13.61
C MET A 1 -16.96 18.68 12.20
N ASN A 2 -17.12 19.81 11.49
CA ASN A 2 -17.78 19.85 10.16
C ASN A 2 -16.80 19.85 8.98
N ALA A 3 -15.54 20.14 9.23
CA ALA A 3 -14.45 20.06 8.27
C ALA A 3 -13.18 19.57 8.98
N LEU A 4 -12.32 18.85 8.26
CA LEU A 4 -11.03 18.35 8.72
C LEU A 4 -9.99 18.79 7.69
N THR A 5 -9.09 19.68 8.09
CA THR A 5 -7.96 20.10 7.27
C THR A 5 -6.72 19.36 7.74
N LEU A 6 -6.02 18.73 6.80
CA LEU A 6 -4.79 17.99 7.05
C LEU A 6 -3.67 18.64 6.25
N THR A 7 -2.45 18.61 6.80
CA THR A 7 -1.25 18.68 5.96
C THR A 7 -1.40 17.68 4.81
N ARG A 8 -1.07 18.07 3.57
CA ARG A 8 -1.28 17.24 2.38
C ARG A 8 -0.66 15.85 2.60
N PRO A 9 -1.45 14.76 2.58
CA PRO A 9 -0.97 13.41 2.83
C PRO A 9 -0.06 12.87 1.73
N ASP A 10 0.56 11.71 1.99
CA ASP A 10 1.25 10.89 1.01
C ASP A 10 0.72 9.45 1.08
N ASP A 11 0.73 8.72 -0.04
CA ASP A 11 0.34 7.31 -0.08
C ASP A 11 1.55 6.38 -0.16
N TRP A 12 1.89 5.72 0.95
CA TRP A 12 3.10 4.90 1.04
C TRP A 12 2.93 3.49 0.43
N HIS A 13 1.82 3.19 -0.26
CA HIS A 13 1.64 1.93 -1.00
C HIS A 13 0.61 2.06 -2.15
N LEU A 14 1.07 2.16 -3.39
CA LEU A 14 0.17 2.40 -4.54
C LEU A 14 0.51 1.55 -5.77
N HIS A 15 -0.53 1.05 -6.45
CA HIS A 15 -0.42 0.42 -7.77
C HIS A 15 -1.08 1.27 -8.86
N LEU A 16 -0.26 1.84 -9.75
CA LEU A 16 -0.73 2.67 -10.86
C LEU A 16 -0.96 1.91 -12.18
N ARG A 17 -0.45 0.68 -12.31
CA ARG A 17 -0.43 -0.08 -13.58
C ARG A 17 0.34 0.70 -14.66
N ASP A 18 -0.01 0.55 -15.94
CA ASP A 18 0.69 1.26 -17.03
C ASP A 18 -0.28 1.58 -18.17
N GLY A 19 0.16 2.40 -19.14
CA GLY A 19 -0.60 2.75 -20.33
C GLY A 19 -1.97 3.38 -20.01
N ALA A 20 -3.02 2.92 -20.69
CA ALA A 20 -4.37 3.46 -20.50
C ALA A 20 -4.91 3.29 -19.07
N ALA A 21 -4.50 2.23 -18.37
CA ALA A 21 -4.85 2.01 -16.97
C ALA A 21 -4.22 3.06 -16.07
N LEU A 22 -2.94 3.39 -16.28
CA LEU A 22 -2.22 4.45 -15.57
C LEU A 22 -2.93 5.80 -15.74
N ALA A 23 -3.25 6.17 -16.98
CA ALA A 23 -3.95 7.43 -17.29
C ALA A 23 -5.33 7.52 -16.60
N ALA A 24 -6.03 6.39 -16.45
CA ALA A 24 -7.32 6.34 -15.79
C ALA A 24 -7.25 6.48 -14.27
N VAL A 25 -6.22 5.93 -13.61
CA VAL A 25 -6.17 5.83 -12.14
C VAL A 25 -5.31 6.89 -11.46
N LEU A 26 -4.28 7.39 -12.14
CA LEU A 26 -3.35 8.39 -11.60
C LEU A 26 -4.06 9.68 -11.12
N PRO A 27 -5.04 10.25 -11.85
CA PRO A 27 -5.68 11.49 -11.43
C PRO A 27 -6.36 11.38 -10.06
N HIS A 28 -6.92 10.21 -9.72
CA HIS A 28 -7.56 9.98 -8.43
C HIS A 28 -6.58 10.06 -7.26
N THR A 29 -5.34 9.60 -7.47
CA THR A 29 -4.28 9.71 -6.45
C THR A 29 -3.73 11.12 -6.37
N ALA A 30 -3.37 11.70 -7.52
CA ALA A 30 -2.74 13.02 -7.61
C ALA A 30 -3.62 14.16 -7.06
N ALA A 31 -4.95 13.96 -7.04
CA ALA A 31 -5.87 14.91 -6.42
C ALA A 31 -5.73 14.99 -4.89
N GLN A 32 -5.34 13.89 -4.22
CA GLN A 32 -5.38 13.77 -2.76
C GLN A 32 -4.00 13.82 -2.11
N PHE A 33 -3.00 13.27 -2.79
CA PHE A 33 -1.68 13.00 -2.21
C PHE A 33 -0.59 13.89 -2.85
N GLY A 34 0.41 14.26 -2.05
CA GLY A 34 1.62 14.94 -2.54
C GLY A 34 2.58 13.98 -3.21
N ARG A 35 2.83 12.82 -2.57
CA ARG A 35 3.64 11.73 -3.10
C ARG A 35 2.92 10.40 -3.00
N ALA A 36 3.39 9.43 -3.78
CA ALA A 36 3.09 8.03 -3.49
C ALA A 36 4.26 7.10 -3.78
N VAL A 37 4.40 6.04 -2.98
CA VAL A 37 5.32 4.94 -3.24
C VAL A 37 4.69 4.00 -4.27
N VAL A 38 5.25 4.02 -5.48
CA VAL A 38 4.72 3.28 -6.62
C VAL A 38 5.32 1.88 -6.63
N MET A 39 4.45 0.87 -6.51
CA MET A 39 4.83 -0.54 -6.46
C MET A 39 5.29 -1.07 -7.84
N PRO A 40 6.23 -2.02 -7.87
CA PRO A 40 7.00 -2.34 -9.09
C PRO A 40 6.51 -3.57 -9.86
N ASN A 41 5.38 -4.17 -9.46
CA ASN A 41 4.82 -5.42 -10.01
C ASN A 41 4.03 -5.21 -11.33
N LEU A 42 4.62 -4.47 -12.26
CA LEU A 42 4.18 -4.46 -13.66
C LEU A 42 4.46 -5.82 -14.32
N LYS A 43 4.06 -5.97 -15.59
CA LYS A 43 4.36 -7.16 -16.40
C LYS A 43 5.10 -6.73 -17.68
N PRO A 44 6.42 -6.94 -17.78
CA PRO A 44 7.33 -7.51 -16.77
C PRO A 44 7.53 -6.58 -15.54
N PRO A 45 7.99 -7.10 -14.39
CA PRO A 45 8.25 -6.30 -13.21
C PRO A 45 9.42 -5.33 -13.42
N ILE A 46 9.42 -4.23 -12.65
CA ILE A 46 10.47 -3.21 -12.67
C ILE A 46 11.61 -3.67 -11.75
N THR A 47 12.70 -4.19 -12.32
CA THR A 47 13.83 -4.76 -11.56
C THR A 47 15.13 -3.96 -11.66
N THR A 48 15.18 -2.92 -12.50
CA THR A 48 16.37 -2.06 -12.67
C THR A 48 16.05 -0.57 -12.54
N ALA A 49 17.08 0.21 -12.21
CA ALA A 49 17.03 1.67 -12.09
C ALA A 49 16.55 2.35 -13.40
N ASP A 50 16.99 1.84 -14.55
CA ASP A 50 16.58 2.35 -15.86
C ASP A 50 15.09 2.12 -16.11
N GLN A 51 14.58 0.94 -15.74
CA GLN A 51 13.15 0.64 -15.84
C GLN A 51 12.32 1.52 -14.90
N ALA A 52 12.80 1.75 -13.68
CA ALA A 52 12.14 2.65 -12.72
C ALA A 52 12.10 4.10 -13.22
N THR A 53 13.20 4.58 -13.81
CA THR A 53 13.29 5.91 -14.41
C THR A 53 12.32 6.04 -15.58
N ALA A 54 12.34 5.08 -16.51
CA ALA A 54 11.42 5.07 -17.65
C ALA A 54 9.95 5.01 -17.22
N TYR A 55 9.63 4.27 -16.15
CA TYR A 55 8.27 4.21 -15.63
C TYR A 55 7.86 5.50 -14.92
N ARG A 56 8.76 6.12 -14.14
CA ARG A 56 8.57 7.45 -13.56
C ARG A 56 8.22 8.47 -14.64
N ASP A 57 8.95 8.47 -15.75
CA ASP A 57 8.72 9.42 -16.84
C ASP A 57 7.33 9.22 -17.48
N ARG A 58 6.86 7.97 -17.63
CA ARG A 58 5.49 7.69 -18.08
C ARG A 58 4.43 8.19 -17.09
N ILE A 59 4.66 8.03 -15.79
CA ILE A 59 3.75 8.55 -14.75
C ILE A 59 3.69 10.07 -14.81
N LEU A 60 4.83 10.74 -14.87
CA LEU A 60 4.89 12.21 -14.95
C LEU A 60 4.22 12.74 -16.23
N ALA A 61 4.41 12.05 -17.36
CA ALA A 61 3.75 12.41 -18.62
C ALA A 61 2.23 12.21 -18.60
N ALA A 62 1.71 11.34 -17.72
CA ALA A 62 0.28 11.08 -17.56
C ALA A 62 -0.40 11.95 -16.50
N LEU A 63 0.35 12.84 -15.82
CA LEU A 63 -0.21 13.69 -14.78
C LEU A 63 -1.20 14.71 -15.35
N PRO A 64 -2.30 15.01 -14.61
CA PRO A 64 -3.13 16.16 -14.91
C PRO A 64 -2.31 17.45 -14.95
N GLU A 65 -2.69 18.37 -15.83
CA GLU A 65 -2.05 19.69 -15.92
C GLU A 65 -2.08 20.41 -14.56
N GLY A 66 -0.96 21.01 -14.17
CA GLY A 66 -0.81 21.70 -12.88
C GLY A 66 -0.65 20.78 -11.66
N SER A 67 -0.63 19.46 -11.85
CA SER A 67 -0.34 18.53 -10.75
C SER A 67 1.10 18.69 -10.25
N THR A 68 1.26 18.69 -8.93
CA THR A 68 2.56 18.68 -8.24
C THR A 68 2.91 17.30 -7.65
N PHE A 69 2.13 16.28 -8.00
CA PHE A 69 2.30 14.93 -7.50
C PHE A 69 3.67 14.34 -7.87
N GLU A 70 4.35 13.73 -6.90
CA GLU A 70 5.65 13.11 -7.09
C GLU A 70 5.58 11.57 -6.85
N PRO A 71 5.81 10.75 -7.90
CA PRO A 71 5.94 9.30 -7.73
C PRO A 71 7.31 8.92 -7.16
N LEU A 72 7.30 8.22 -6.03
CA LEU A 72 8.48 7.62 -5.39
C LEU A 72 8.64 6.19 -5.89
N MET A 73 9.69 5.94 -6.67
CA MET A 73 9.84 4.66 -7.37
C MET A 73 10.44 3.58 -6.48
N THR A 74 10.05 2.34 -6.75
CA THR A 74 10.58 1.13 -6.11
C THR A 74 11.09 0.15 -7.17
N LEU A 75 11.98 -0.77 -6.78
CA LEU A 75 12.30 -1.95 -7.60
C LEU A 75 11.70 -3.21 -7.01
N TYR A 76 11.35 -4.14 -7.88
CA TYR A 76 10.91 -5.49 -7.55
C TYR A 76 12.14 -6.33 -7.18
N LEU A 77 12.18 -6.83 -5.94
CA LEU A 77 13.25 -7.71 -5.49
C LEU A 77 13.04 -9.13 -6.03
N THR A 78 14.09 -9.72 -6.61
CA THR A 78 14.11 -11.10 -7.13
C THR A 78 15.26 -11.88 -6.50
N ASP A 79 15.26 -13.20 -6.67
CA ASP A 79 16.38 -14.09 -6.30
C ASP A 79 17.72 -13.67 -6.91
N HIS A 80 17.69 -12.90 -8.00
CA HIS A 80 18.85 -12.57 -8.82
C HIS A 80 19.09 -11.06 -8.93
N THR A 81 18.42 -10.22 -8.12
CA THR A 81 18.66 -8.78 -8.11
C THR A 81 20.14 -8.52 -7.78
N PRO A 82 20.94 -7.94 -8.71
CA PRO A 82 22.36 -7.80 -8.49
C PRO A 82 22.69 -6.77 -7.41
N VAL A 83 23.81 -6.97 -6.70
CA VAL A 83 24.25 -6.09 -5.61
C VAL A 83 24.56 -4.68 -6.13
N GLU A 84 25.18 -4.60 -7.31
CA GLU A 84 25.52 -3.36 -7.99
C GLU A 84 24.29 -2.56 -8.45
N GLU A 85 23.13 -3.21 -8.59
CA GLU A 85 21.88 -2.54 -8.92
C GLU A 85 21.44 -1.60 -7.80
N ILE A 86 21.78 -1.90 -6.54
CA ILE A 86 21.39 -1.09 -5.38
C ILE A 86 22.00 0.32 -5.44
N ALA A 87 23.28 0.42 -5.84
CA ALA A 87 23.92 1.72 -5.99
C ALA A 87 23.32 2.52 -7.16
N ARG A 88 23.02 1.86 -8.28
CA ARG A 88 22.34 2.48 -9.43
C ARG A 88 20.93 2.97 -9.07
N ALA A 89 20.16 2.13 -8.38
CA ALA A 89 18.81 2.45 -7.92
C ALA A 89 18.83 3.68 -6.99
N LYS A 90 19.74 3.70 -6.01
CA LYS A 90 19.89 4.85 -5.11
C LYS A 90 20.24 6.13 -5.87
N ALA A 91 21.16 6.06 -6.83
CA ALA A 91 21.54 7.21 -7.65
C ALA A 91 20.38 7.71 -8.54
N ALA A 92 19.51 6.81 -8.99
CA ALA A 92 18.30 7.15 -9.76
C ALA A 92 17.12 7.65 -8.89
N GLY A 93 17.29 7.77 -7.58
CA GLY A 93 16.26 8.24 -6.66
C GLY A 93 15.21 7.18 -6.29
N VAL A 94 15.47 5.89 -6.56
CA VAL A 94 14.65 4.79 -6.01
C VAL A 94 14.71 4.86 -4.48
N VAL A 95 13.55 4.75 -3.82
CA VAL A 95 13.46 4.86 -2.35
C VAL A 95 13.51 3.50 -1.66
N ALA A 96 13.07 2.44 -2.34
CA ALA A 96 12.93 1.12 -1.73
C ALA A 96 12.94 -0.02 -2.75
N LEU A 97 13.16 -1.25 -2.26
CA LEU A 97 12.85 -2.48 -2.98
C LEU A 97 11.65 -3.17 -2.33
N LYS A 98 10.75 -3.71 -3.15
CA LYS A 98 9.57 -4.46 -2.71
C LYS A 98 9.83 -5.95 -2.82
N LEU A 99 9.75 -6.64 -1.68
CA LEU A 99 9.75 -8.09 -1.56
C LEU A 99 8.32 -8.62 -1.75
N TYR A 100 8.16 -9.43 -2.78
CA TYR A 100 7.02 -10.34 -2.94
C TYR A 100 7.53 -11.78 -2.83
N PRO A 101 7.05 -12.57 -1.87
CA PRO A 101 7.24 -14.02 -1.90
C PRO A 101 6.65 -14.58 -3.19
N ALA A 102 7.37 -15.49 -3.85
CA ALA A 102 6.96 -16.01 -5.15
C ALA A 102 5.55 -16.65 -5.08
N GLY A 103 4.64 -16.15 -5.91
CA GLY A 103 3.24 -16.62 -5.98
C GLY A 103 2.30 -16.07 -4.89
N ALA A 104 2.73 -15.11 -4.06
CA ALA A 104 1.91 -14.59 -2.97
C ALA A 104 0.72 -13.73 -3.43
N THR A 105 0.87 -13.00 -4.53
CA THR A 105 -0.14 -12.04 -5.02
C THR A 105 -0.01 -11.77 -6.53
N THR A 106 -0.82 -10.84 -7.05
CA THR A 106 -0.84 -10.44 -8.47
C THR A 106 0.57 -10.09 -9.01
N HIS A 107 0.96 -10.77 -10.09
CA HIS A 107 2.26 -10.64 -10.77
C HIS A 107 3.49 -10.95 -9.91
N SER A 108 3.33 -11.82 -8.90
CA SER A 108 4.44 -12.18 -8.00
C SER A 108 5.25 -13.42 -8.44
N ASP A 109 5.01 -13.95 -9.65
CA ASP A 109 5.65 -15.20 -10.11
C ASP A 109 7.18 -15.10 -10.21
N ALA A 110 7.70 -13.89 -10.47
CA ALA A 110 9.14 -13.59 -10.48
C ALA A 110 9.69 -13.21 -9.09
N GLY A 111 8.90 -13.44 -8.03
CA GLY A 111 9.21 -13.15 -6.64
C GLY A 111 10.39 -13.92 -6.08
N VAL A 112 10.70 -13.62 -4.82
CA VAL A 112 11.78 -14.28 -4.09
C VAL A 112 11.28 -15.64 -3.61
N THR A 113 12.04 -16.69 -3.92
CA THR A 113 11.71 -18.07 -3.50
C THR A 113 12.25 -18.39 -2.12
N ASP A 114 13.38 -17.78 -1.76
CA ASP A 114 14.00 -17.88 -0.44
C ASP A 114 14.73 -16.57 -0.15
N ILE A 115 14.34 -15.88 0.93
CA ILE A 115 14.90 -14.59 1.31
C ILE A 115 16.43 -14.63 1.50
N ARG A 116 16.99 -15.79 1.83
CA ARG A 116 18.44 -15.96 2.01
C ARG A 116 19.23 -15.74 0.72
N LYS A 117 18.60 -15.98 -0.44
CA LYS A 117 19.21 -15.71 -1.75
C LYS A 117 19.44 -14.22 -1.99
N THR A 118 18.68 -13.35 -1.33
CA THR A 118 18.78 -11.90 -1.50
C THR A 118 19.70 -11.25 -0.47
N TYR A 119 20.31 -11.99 0.47
CA TYR A 119 21.07 -11.41 1.59
C TYR A 119 22.18 -10.46 1.16
N ARG A 120 22.92 -10.78 0.08
CA ARG A 120 23.95 -9.88 -0.44
C ARG A 120 23.35 -8.55 -0.93
N THR A 121 22.16 -8.60 -1.51
CA THR A 121 21.41 -7.44 -1.99
C THR A 121 20.82 -6.65 -0.82
N LEU A 122 20.25 -7.33 0.18
CA LEU A 122 19.73 -6.70 1.41
C LEU A 122 20.84 -6.01 2.21
N GLU A 123 22.03 -6.62 2.29
CA GLU A 123 23.19 -6.01 2.92
C GLU A 123 23.59 -4.70 2.21
N ALA A 124 23.57 -4.70 0.88
CA ALA A 124 23.81 -3.48 0.12
C ALA A 124 22.70 -2.44 0.31
N MET A 125 21.42 -2.85 0.35
CA MET A 125 20.31 -1.93 0.64
C MET A 125 20.51 -1.24 1.99
N GLN A 126 20.89 -2.01 3.02
CA GLN A 126 21.20 -1.48 4.35
C GLN A 126 22.33 -0.44 4.30
N ARG A 127 23.42 -0.71 3.56
CA ARG A 127 24.53 0.26 3.41
C ARG A 127 24.14 1.53 2.64
N HIS A 128 23.32 1.41 1.61
CA HIS A 128 22.90 2.54 0.76
C HIS A 128 21.66 3.27 1.29
N GLY A 129 21.06 2.78 2.38
CA GLY A 129 19.85 3.36 2.97
C GLY A 129 18.63 3.27 2.04
N LEU A 130 18.50 2.17 1.29
CA LEU A 130 17.24 1.82 0.62
C LEU A 130 16.37 1.00 1.56
N LEU A 131 15.06 1.26 1.55
CA LEU A 131 14.11 0.55 2.39
C LEU A 131 13.75 -0.80 1.77
N LEU A 132 13.40 -1.77 2.61
CA LEU A 132 12.75 -3.01 2.19
C LEU A 132 11.26 -2.94 2.51
N LEU A 133 10.43 -2.99 1.49
CA LEU A 133 8.98 -3.07 1.62
C LEU A 133 8.57 -4.53 1.52
N VAL A 134 7.74 -5.03 2.42
CA VAL A 134 7.48 -6.48 2.53
C VAL A 134 6.00 -6.78 2.41
N HIS A 135 5.62 -7.51 1.36
CA HIS A 135 4.37 -8.26 1.36
C HIS A 135 4.58 -9.54 2.17
N GLY A 136 4.20 -9.51 3.45
CA GLY A 136 4.59 -10.54 4.41
C GLY A 136 3.61 -11.71 4.52
N GLU A 137 3.47 -12.52 3.48
CA GLU A 137 2.73 -13.79 3.51
C GLU A 137 3.61 -14.94 3.02
N VAL A 138 3.60 -16.08 3.70
CA VAL A 138 4.16 -17.32 3.11
C VAL A 138 3.21 -17.86 2.03
N THR A 139 3.74 -18.59 1.06
CA THR A 139 2.96 -19.10 -0.08
C THR A 139 2.80 -20.62 -0.09
N ASP A 140 3.25 -21.27 0.98
CA ASP A 140 3.10 -22.70 1.22
C ASP A 140 1.62 -23.12 1.07
N GLN A 141 1.40 -24.21 0.35
CA GLN A 141 0.05 -24.75 0.08
C GLN A 141 -0.55 -25.40 1.33
N GLU A 142 0.27 -25.83 2.28
CA GLU A 142 -0.17 -26.43 3.54
C GLU A 142 -0.59 -25.39 4.59
N VAL A 143 -0.25 -24.11 4.39
CA VAL A 143 -0.61 -23.00 5.28
C VAL A 143 -1.90 -22.34 4.80
N ASP A 144 -2.92 -22.36 5.67
CA ASP A 144 -4.20 -21.69 5.41
C ASP A 144 -3.98 -20.21 5.10
N ILE A 145 -4.71 -19.69 4.11
CA ILE A 145 -4.58 -18.31 3.63
C ILE A 145 -4.77 -17.26 4.75
N PHE A 146 -5.55 -17.57 5.78
CA PHE A 146 -5.77 -16.68 6.92
C PHE A 146 -4.58 -16.65 7.90
N ASP A 147 -3.71 -17.67 7.87
CA ASP A 147 -2.55 -17.83 8.79
C ASP A 147 -1.22 -17.40 8.16
N ARG A 148 -1.18 -17.20 6.84
CA ARG A 148 0.05 -16.91 6.08
C ARG A 148 0.85 -15.72 6.58
N GLU A 149 0.18 -14.66 7.01
CA GLU A 149 0.83 -13.44 7.53
C GLU A 149 1.51 -13.71 8.89
N ALA A 150 0.83 -14.41 9.80
CA ALA A 150 1.40 -14.76 11.10
C ALA A 150 2.59 -15.71 10.94
N VAL A 151 2.47 -16.71 10.08
CA VAL A 151 3.57 -17.65 9.79
C VAL A 151 4.78 -16.94 9.15
N PHE A 152 4.55 -15.90 8.33
CA PHE A 152 5.63 -15.09 7.76
C PHE A 152 6.43 -14.34 8.84
N ILE A 153 5.76 -13.85 9.89
CA ILE A 153 6.43 -13.16 11.01
C ILE A 153 7.45 -14.08 11.66
N ASP A 154 7.05 -15.31 11.97
CA ASP A 154 7.89 -16.29 12.66
C ASP A 154 9.02 -16.81 11.75
N ARG A 155 8.68 -17.21 10.53
CA ARG A 155 9.61 -17.90 9.63
C ARG A 155 10.55 -16.97 8.86
N VAL A 156 10.14 -15.72 8.62
CA VAL A 156 10.86 -14.81 7.72
C VAL A 156 11.20 -13.49 8.38
N MET A 157 10.20 -12.74 8.88
CA MET A 157 10.43 -11.38 9.37
C MET A 157 11.34 -11.36 10.59
N THR A 158 11.10 -12.22 11.59
CA THR A 158 11.90 -12.27 12.82
C THR A 158 13.37 -12.63 12.55
N PRO A 159 13.69 -13.70 11.80
CA PRO A 159 15.07 -13.97 11.39
C PRO A 159 15.70 -12.84 10.57
N LEU A 160 14.96 -12.28 9.61
CA LEU A 160 15.45 -11.17 8.77
C LEU A 160 15.87 -9.96 9.61
N ARG A 161 15.04 -9.54 10.57
CA ARG A 161 15.35 -8.39 11.44
C ARG A 161 16.54 -8.65 12.34
N LYS A 162 16.74 -9.90 12.78
CA LYS A 162 17.94 -10.30 13.54
C LYS A 162 19.22 -10.18 12.70
N ASP A 163 19.16 -10.59 11.43
CA ASP A 163 20.33 -10.61 10.55
C ASP A 163 20.66 -9.20 9.99
N PHE A 164 19.65 -8.33 9.84
CA PHE A 164 19.79 -6.98 9.29
C PHE A 164 19.17 -5.91 10.20
N PRO A 165 19.68 -5.69 11.43
CA PRO A 165 19.03 -4.81 12.40
C PRO A 165 18.98 -3.33 11.97
N ALA A 166 19.86 -2.88 11.07
CA ALA A 166 19.88 -1.50 10.59
C ALA A 166 19.11 -1.28 9.26
N LEU A 167 18.63 -2.34 8.61
CA LEU A 167 17.83 -2.23 7.40
C LEU A 167 16.44 -1.69 7.76
N LYS A 168 16.03 -0.56 7.19
CA LYS A 168 14.66 -0.09 7.39
C LYS A 168 13.68 -0.99 6.63
N VAL A 169 12.67 -1.51 7.34
CA VAL A 169 11.64 -2.41 6.82
C VAL A 169 10.27 -1.81 7.03
N VAL A 170 9.45 -1.80 5.97
CA VAL A 170 8.02 -1.54 6.06
C VAL A 170 7.29 -2.86 5.87
N PHE A 171 6.59 -3.33 6.91
CA PHE A 171 5.65 -4.43 6.79
C PHE A 171 4.38 -3.87 6.15
N GLU A 172 4.24 -4.09 4.85
CA GLU A 172 3.16 -3.50 4.09
C GLU A 172 1.80 -4.08 4.48
N HIS A 173 0.75 -3.24 4.37
CA HIS A 173 -0.67 -3.59 4.42
C HIS A 173 -1.00 -4.70 5.45
N ILE A 174 -0.54 -4.53 6.69
CA ILE A 174 -0.74 -5.55 7.73
C ILE A 174 -2.23 -5.82 7.96
N THR A 175 -2.59 -7.09 8.18
CA THR A 175 -4.00 -7.51 8.27
C THR A 175 -4.35 -8.23 9.55
N THR A 176 -3.36 -8.58 10.37
CA THR A 176 -3.49 -9.37 11.59
C THR A 176 -3.13 -8.58 12.84
N ARG A 177 -3.80 -8.91 13.95
CA ARG A 177 -3.38 -8.50 15.30
C ARG A 177 -1.92 -8.86 15.57
N GLU A 178 -1.50 -10.03 15.13
CA GLU A 178 -0.14 -10.56 15.28
C GLU A 178 0.88 -9.62 14.63
N ALA A 179 0.63 -9.16 13.39
CA ALA A 179 1.48 -8.17 12.72
C ALA A 179 1.45 -6.79 13.41
N ALA A 180 0.27 -6.32 13.85
CA ALA A 180 0.16 -5.07 14.60
C ALA A 180 0.98 -5.10 15.90
N GLN A 181 0.90 -6.19 16.66
CA GLN A 181 1.67 -6.40 17.89
C GLN A 181 3.18 -6.51 17.61
N TYR A 182 3.56 -7.26 16.58
CA TYR A 182 4.96 -7.38 16.16
C TYR A 182 5.58 -6.01 15.86
N VAL A 183 4.91 -5.19 15.05
CA VAL A 183 5.40 -3.84 14.69
C VAL A 183 5.36 -2.88 15.88
N ALA A 184 4.35 -2.98 16.76
CA ALA A 184 4.34 -2.16 17.97
C ALA A 184 5.58 -2.43 18.85
N GLN A 185 5.96 -3.70 19.00
CA GLN A 185 7.05 -4.16 19.86
C GLN A 185 8.45 -4.11 19.21
N SER A 186 8.54 -3.82 17.90
CA SER A 186 9.81 -3.76 17.16
C SER A 186 10.70 -2.56 17.54
N ASP A 187 11.86 -2.43 16.90
CA ASP A 187 12.70 -1.23 16.97
C ASP A 187 12.18 -0.08 16.06
N SER A 188 12.94 1.01 15.94
CA SER A 188 12.62 2.15 15.08
C SER A 188 12.89 1.92 13.59
N PHE A 189 13.46 0.77 13.21
CA PHE A 189 13.74 0.40 11.82
C PHE A 189 12.63 -0.45 11.21
N THR A 190 11.60 -0.81 11.97
CA THR A 190 10.42 -1.52 11.47
C THR A 190 9.16 -0.67 11.64
N ALA A 191 8.47 -0.41 10.53
CA ALA A 191 7.17 0.24 10.50
C ALA A 191 6.16 -0.61 9.69
N ALA A 192 4.92 -0.14 9.58
CA ALA A 192 3.90 -0.77 8.76
C ALA A 192 2.96 0.25 8.10
N THR A 193 2.49 -0.11 6.91
CA THR A 193 1.33 0.55 6.31
C THR A 193 0.05 -0.21 6.66
N ILE A 194 -1.06 0.51 6.79
CA ILE A 194 -2.39 -0.07 7.01
C ILE A 194 -3.34 0.53 5.98
N THR A 195 -4.10 -0.33 5.30
CA THR A 195 -5.02 0.11 4.24
C THR A 195 -6.37 0.54 4.81
N ALA A 196 -7.08 1.43 4.10
CA ALA A 196 -8.42 1.85 4.51
C ALA A 196 -9.40 0.66 4.56
N HIS A 197 -9.29 -0.28 3.62
CA HIS A 197 -10.19 -1.42 3.55
C HIS A 197 -9.97 -2.44 4.68
N HIS A 198 -8.74 -2.59 5.18
CA HIS A 198 -8.46 -3.42 6.35
C HIS A 198 -8.87 -2.76 7.68
N LEU A 199 -9.01 -1.44 7.73
CA LEU A 199 -9.57 -0.73 8.88
C LEU A 199 -11.11 -0.82 8.91
N LEU A 200 -11.75 -0.65 7.74
CA LEU A 200 -13.20 -0.60 7.62
C LEU A 200 -13.86 -1.98 7.67
N TYR A 201 -13.19 -3.02 7.16
CA TYR A 201 -13.83 -4.31 6.93
C TYR A 201 -13.10 -5.48 7.57
N ASN A 202 -13.89 -6.47 7.98
CA ASN A 202 -13.42 -7.81 8.27
C ASN A 202 -13.93 -8.77 7.17
N ARG A 203 -13.49 -10.02 7.22
CA ARG A 203 -13.77 -11.03 6.19
C ARG A 203 -15.24 -11.30 5.91
N ASN A 204 -16.15 -10.96 6.83
CA ASN A 204 -17.58 -11.10 6.54
C ASN A 204 -17.98 -10.25 5.32
N ALA A 205 -17.33 -9.10 5.09
CA ALA A 205 -17.57 -8.25 3.94
C ALA A 205 -17.40 -8.97 2.58
N LEU A 206 -16.60 -10.04 2.52
CA LEU A 206 -16.47 -10.88 1.33
C LEU A 206 -17.73 -11.70 1.03
N PHE A 207 -18.59 -11.93 2.02
CA PHE A 207 -19.69 -12.91 1.97
C PHE A 207 -21.08 -12.33 2.28
N VAL A 208 -21.17 -11.08 2.75
CA VAL A 208 -22.47 -10.44 3.02
C VAL A 208 -23.28 -10.34 1.73
N GLY A 209 -24.45 -10.99 1.69
CA GLY A 209 -25.34 -10.98 0.53
C GLY A 209 -24.83 -11.79 -0.67
N GLY A 210 -23.78 -12.62 -0.48
CA GLY A 210 -23.11 -13.38 -1.52
C GLY A 210 -21.62 -13.07 -1.61
N LEU A 211 -20.90 -13.75 -2.51
CA LEU A 211 -19.47 -13.51 -2.73
C LEU A 211 -19.27 -12.13 -3.38
N ARG A 212 -18.54 -11.23 -2.71
CA ARG A 212 -18.25 -9.86 -3.17
C ARG A 212 -16.78 -9.74 -3.61
N PRO A 213 -16.45 -10.01 -4.89
CA PRO A 213 -15.05 -10.08 -5.33
C PRO A 213 -14.30 -8.74 -5.26
N HIS A 214 -14.99 -7.60 -5.29
CA HIS A 214 -14.37 -6.28 -5.15
C HIS A 214 -13.79 -6.00 -3.76
N PHE A 215 -14.11 -6.84 -2.76
CA PHE A 215 -13.51 -6.81 -1.42
C PHE A 215 -12.34 -7.80 -1.30
N TYR A 216 -12.13 -8.67 -2.30
CA TYR A 216 -11.02 -9.61 -2.31
C TYR A 216 -9.71 -8.92 -2.67
N CYS A 217 -8.78 -8.95 -1.72
CA CYS A 217 -7.41 -8.44 -1.80
C CYS A 217 -6.47 -9.40 -1.08
N LEU A 218 -5.16 -9.14 -1.18
CA LEU A 218 -4.13 -9.92 -0.50
C LEU A 218 -3.18 -8.96 0.24
N PRO A 219 -2.90 -9.18 1.54
CA PRO A 219 -3.40 -10.28 2.36
C PRO A 219 -4.91 -10.23 2.55
N VAL A 220 -5.57 -11.39 2.68
CA VAL A 220 -7.04 -11.45 2.71
C VAL A 220 -7.60 -10.77 3.95
N LEU A 221 -8.78 -10.14 3.84
CA LEU A 221 -9.54 -9.66 5.00
C LEU A 221 -9.62 -10.75 6.09
N LYS A 222 -9.35 -10.38 7.35
CA LYS A 222 -9.29 -11.32 8.49
C LYS A 222 -10.52 -11.21 9.38
N ARG A 223 -10.58 -11.97 10.48
CA ARG A 223 -11.67 -11.88 11.48
C ARG A 223 -11.69 -10.52 12.16
N GLU A 224 -12.84 -10.17 12.75
CA GLU A 224 -13.07 -8.88 13.42
C GLU A 224 -12.02 -8.53 14.48
N ALA A 225 -11.54 -9.52 15.25
CA ALA A 225 -10.49 -9.30 16.24
C ALA A 225 -9.19 -8.74 15.64
N HIS A 226 -8.86 -9.10 14.39
CA HIS A 226 -7.70 -8.51 13.71
C HIS A 226 -8.01 -7.10 13.23
N ARG A 227 -9.20 -6.84 12.64
CA ARG A 227 -9.63 -5.49 12.23
C ARG A 227 -9.55 -4.50 13.40
N LEU A 228 -10.04 -4.89 14.58
CA LEU A 228 -9.99 -4.05 15.78
C LEU A 228 -8.55 -3.75 16.22
N ALA A 229 -7.64 -4.73 16.13
CA ALA A 229 -6.22 -4.51 16.42
C ALA A 229 -5.55 -3.56 15.41
N LEU A 230 -5.95 -3.58 14.15
CA LEU A 230 -5.48 -2.62 13.14
C LEU A 230 -6.00 -1.20 13.42
N ILE A 231 -7.26 -1.06 13.84
CA ILE A 231 -7.83 0.22 14.27
C ILE A 231 -7.03 0.76 15.46
N GLU A 232 -6.77 -0.06 16.48
CA GLU A 232 -5.95 0.32 17.63
C GLU A 232 -4.55 0.78 17.20
N ALA A 233 -3.88 0.02 16.32
CA ALA A 233 -2.56 0.40 15.80
C ALA A 233 -2.59 1.73 15.03
N ALA A 234 -3.51 1.90 14.07
CA ALA A 234 -3.62 3.10 13.24
C ALA A 234 -3.96 4.35 14.06
N THR A 235 -4.75 4.20 15.12
CA THR A 235 -5.22 5.32 15.97
C THR A 235 -4.36 5.55 17.22
N SER A 236 -3.33 4.72 17.46
CA SER A 236 -2.47 4.79 18.64
C SER A 236 -1.64 6.07 18.77
N GLY A 237 -1.43 6.79 17.66
CA GLY A 237 -0.48 7.90 17.59
C GLY A 237 1.00 7.46 17.54
N SER A 238 1.27 6.17 17.39
CA SER A 238 2.63 5.65 17.17
C SER A 238 3.15 6.02 15.78
N PRO A 239 4.40 6.51 15.66
CA PRO A 239 4.99 6.85 14.36
C PRO A 239 5.36 5.63 13.49
N LYS A 240 5.10 4.41 13.97
CA LYS A 240 5.38 3.17 13.24
C LYS A 240 4.25 2.75 12.29
N PHE A 241 3.08 3.36 12.38
CA PHE A 241 1.93 3.02 11.54
C PHE A 241 1.54 4.22 10.71
N PHE A 242 1.49 4.07 9.39
CA PHE A 242 1.14 5.17 8.48
C PHE A 242 0.33 4.69 7.27
N LEU A 243 -0.22 5.66 6.55
CA LEU A 243 -1.12 5.44 5.43
C LEU A 243 -0.43 4.71 4.28
N GLY A 244 -0.99 3.58 3.84
CA GLY A 244 -0.67 2.99 2.54
C GLY A 244 -1.93 2.37 1.98
N THR A 245 -2.43 2.87 0.85
CA THR A 245 -3.77 2.50 0.40
C THR A 245 -3.86 1.06 -0.10
N ASP A 246 -2.75 0.56 -0.65
CA ASP A 246 -2.74 -0.60 -1.53
C ASP A 246 -3.87 -0.53 -2.57
N SER A 247 -4.09 0.67 -3.11
CA SER A 247 -5.08 0.86 -4.16
C SER A 247 -4.61 0.10 -5.40
N ALA A 248 -5.26 -1.03 -5.66
CA ALA A 248 -4.86 -2.04 -6.62
C ALA A 248 -5.95 -2.22 -7.68
N PRO A 249 -5.96 -1.38 -8.74
CA PRO A 249 -7.03 -1.37 -9.72
C PRO A 249 -7.00 -2.59 -10.63
N HIS A 250 -8.18 -3.14 -10.92
CA HIS A 250 -8.43 -4.18 -11.91
C HIS A 250 -9.73 -3.83 -12.66
N ALA A 251 -9.78 -4.12 -13.97
CA ALA A 251 -11.03 -4.02 -14.71
C ALA A 251 -12.13 -4.85 -14.03
N ALA A 252 -13.36 -4.36 -14.02
CA ALA A 252 -14.49 -4.99 -13.34
C ALA A 252 -14.70 -6.44 -13.82
N ALA A 253 -14.56 -6.69 -15.12
CA ALA A 253 -14.62 -8.03 -15.70
C ALA A 253 -13.56 -8.99 -15.13
N LEU A 254 -12.38 -8.49 -14.75
CA LEU A 254 -11.32 -9.32 -14.14
C LEU A 254 -11.55 -9.58 -12.64
N LYS A 255 -12.43 -8.82 -12.00
CA LYS A 255 -12.91 -9.06 -10.64
C LYS A 255 -14.13 -9.98 -10.64
N GLU A 256 -14.98 -9.89 -11.66
CA GLU A 256 -16.26 -10.60 -11.79
C GLU A 256 -16.15 -11.86 -12.68
N GLN A 257 -15.02 -12.57 -12.58
CA GLN A 257 -14.74 -13.81 -13.32
C GLN A 257 -14.46 -14.97 -12.37
N SER A 258 -14.35 -16.20 -12.91
CA SER A 258 -14.09 -17.42 -12.15
C SER A 258 -12.76 -17.40 -11.38
N VAL A 259 -11.75 -16.67 -11.88
CA VAL A 259 -10.47 -16.44 -11.21
C VAL A 259 -10.25 -14.93 -11.03
N CYS A 260 -10.65 -14.40 -9.88
CA CYS A 260 -10.64 -12.96 -9.67
C CYS A 260 -9.25 -12.42 -9.29
N GLY A 261 -8.90 -11.23 -9.81
CA GLY A 261 -7.70 -10.52 -9.37
C GLY A 261 -7.84 -10.04 -7.92
N ALA A 262 -6.78 -10.19 -7.12
CA ALA A 262 -6.71 -9.64 -5.77
C ALA A 262 -6.36 -8.14 -5.82
N GLY A 263 -7.20 -7.31 -5.19
CA GLY A 263 -6.97 -5.86 -5.09
C GLY A 263 -8.26 -5.07 -4.92
N CYS A 264 -8.20 -4.01 -4.12
CA CYS A 264 -9.29 -3.05 -3.93
C CYS A 264 -8.90 -1.73 -4.60
N PHE A 265 -9.79 -1.12 -5.39
CA PHE A 265 -9.55 0.21 -5.95
C PHE A 265 -10.11 1.29 -5.00
N THR A 266 -9.25 1.83 -4.14
CA THR A 266 -9.62 2.81 -3.09
C THR A 266 -9.24 4.25 -3.44
N ALA A 267 -8.32 4.45 -4.39
CA ALA A 267 -7.80 5.78 -4.73
C ALA A 267 -8.86 6.87 -4.96
N PRO A 268 -10.07 6.63 -5.54
CA PRO A 268 -11.05 7.69 -5.72
C PRO A 268 -11.64 8.30 -4.44
N SER A 269 -11.48 7.65 -3.28
CA SER A 269 -12.06 8.09 -2.01
C SER A 269 -11.19 7.72 -0.80
N ALA A 270 -9.87 7.61 -1.00
CA ALA A 270 -8.96 7.06 0.01
C ALA A 270 -9.02 7.85 1.32
N LEU A 271 -8.91 9.20 1.27
CA LEU A 271 -8.93 10.03 2.47
C LEU A 271 -10.29 10.04 3.17
N GLU A 272 -11.39 10.01 2.41
CA GLU A 272 -12.74 9.87 2.95
C GLU A 272 -12.91 8.55 3.73
N LEU A 273 -12.41 7.44 3.18
CA LEU A 273 -12.48 6.13 3.83
C LEU A 273 -11.64 6.07 5.12
N TYR A 274 -10.45 6.67 5.15
CA TYR A 274 -9.67 6.78 6.39
C TYR A 274 -10.35 7.69 7.42
N ALA A 275 -10.94 8.81 6.98
CA ALA A 275 -11.66 9.71 7.87
C ALA A 275 -12.84 9.00 8.54
N GLU A 276 -13.62 8.20 7.79
CA GLU A 276 -14.69 7.38 8.38
C GLU A 276 -14.15 6.34 9.37
N ALA A 277 -13.05 5.66 9.05
CA ALA A 277 -12.45 4.68 9.96
C ALA A 277 -11.96 5.30 11.28
N PHE A 278 -11.26 6.43 11.21
CA PHE A 278 -10.74 7.15 12.38
C PHE A 278 -11.87 7.82 13.18
N GLU A 279 -12.90 8.34 12.50
CA GLU A 279 -14.09 8.88 13.16
C GLU A 279 -14.87 7.81 13.90
N ALA A 280 -15.09 6.64 13.29
CA ALA A 280 -15.80 5.53 13.95
C ALA A 280 -15.04 5.03 15.21
N ALA A 281 -13.72 5.21 15.25
CA ALA A 281 -12.88 4.92 16.42
C ALA A 281 -12.81 6.07 17.43
N GLY A 282 -13.44 7.22 17.16
CA GLY A 282 -13.37 8.41 18.02
C GLY A 282 -12.00 9.09 18.04
N ALA A 283 -11.18 8.89 17.01
CA ALA A 283 -9.77 9.30 16.97
C ALA A 283 -9.43 10.13 15.72
N LEU A 284 -10.38 10.93 15.22
CA LEU A 284 -10.21 11.73 14.00
C LEU A 284 -9.03 12.72 14.09
N ASP A 285 -8.71 13.19 15.29
CA ASP A 285 -7.56 14.05 15.61
C ASP A 285 -6.21 13.36 15.35
N ARG A 286 -6.17 12.02 15.29
CA ARG A 286 -4.96 11.23 15.03
C ARG A 286 -4.68 11.02 13.54
N LEU A 287 -5.63 11.34 12.66
CA LEU A 287 -5.51 11.07 11.24
C LEU A 287 -4.35 11.83 10.58
N GLU A 288 -4.07 13.07 10.98
CA GLU A 288 -2.99 13.87 10.37
C GLU A 288 -1.61 13.22 10.58
N GLY A 289 -1.33 12.73 11.79
CA GLY A 289 -0.08 12.03 12.07
C GLY A 289 0.10 10.80 11.17
N PHE A 290 -0.94 9.97 11.12
CA PHE A 290 -0.98 8.74 10.32
C PHE A 290 -0.86 8.99 8.81
N ALA A 291 -1.55 10.01 8.30
CA ALA A 291 -1.65 10.29 6.87
C ALA A 291 -0.48 11.14 6.33
N SER A 292 0.10 12.02 7.14
CA SER A 292 0.94 13.11 6.63
C SER A 292 2.29 13.25 7.31
N PHE A 293 2.50 12.66 8.49
CA PHE A 293 3.74 12.88 9.27
C PHE A 293 4.60 11.63 9.40
N TYR A 294 4.03 10.49 9.78
CA TYR A 294 4.82 9.33 10.17
C TYR A 294 5.52 8.64 8.99
N GLY A 295 4.87 8.56 7.84
CA GLY A 295 5.49 8.04 6.62
C GLY A 295 6.71 8.86 6.15
N PRO A 296 6.61 10.19 5.92
CA PRO A 296 7.77 10.96 5.49
C PRO A 296 8.89 10.94 6.53
N ASP A 297 8.57 10.97 7.83
CA ASP A 297 9.56 10.84 8.90
C ASP A 297 10.31 9.48 8.82
N PHE A 298 9.60 8.37 8.60
CA PHE A 298 10.22 7.04 8.47
C PHE A 298 11.09 6.92 7.22
N TYR A 299 10.62 7.45 6.09
CA TYR A 299 11.34 7.47 4.82
C TYR A 299 12.49 8.50 4.79
N GLY A 300 12.57 9.40 5.77
CA GLY A 300 13.58 10.46 5.81
C GLY A 300 13.35 11.57 4.77
N LEU A 301 12.08 11.83 4.44
CA LEU A 301 11.64 12.84 3.49
C LEU A 301 10.99 14.02 4.24
N PRO A 302 11.02 15.25 3.68
CA PRO A 302 10.32 16.37 4.28
C PRO A 302 8.81 16.15 4.27
N ARG A 303 8.10 16.67 5.27
CA ARG A 303 6.64 16.76 5.27
C ARG A 303 6.17 17.76 4.21
N ASN A 304 4.98 17.55 3.65
CA ASN A 304 4.41 18.46 2.67
C ASN A 304 4.07 19.82 3.28
N GLY A 305 4.19 20.90 2.50
CA GLY A 305 3.84 22.27 2.95
C GLY A 305 2.40 22.72 2.62
N GLY A 306 1.70 21.97 1.76
CA GLY A 306 0.31 22.25 1.40
C GLY A 306 -0.68 21.53 2.32
N THR A 307 -1.97 21.78 2.11
CA THR A 307 -3.06 21.13 2.85
C THR A 307 -4.07 20.50 1.90
N VAL A 308 -4.90 19.62 2.45
CA VAL A 308 -6.17 19.16 1.87
C VAL A 308 -7.29 19.34 2.90
N THR A 309 -8.53 19.49 2.46
CA THR A 309 -9.69 19.61 3.37
C THR A 309 -10.79 18.62 3.01
N LEU A 310 -11.21 17.85 4.01
CA LEU A 310 -12.39 17.01 3.97
C LEU A 310 -13.55 17.74 4.64
N ARG A 311 -14.72 17.77 4.01
CA ARG A 311 -15.97 18.27 4.60
C ARG A 311 -16.87 17.11 4.97
N ARG A 312 -17.56 17.21 6.11
CA ARG A 312 -18.63 16.28 6.46
C ARG A 312 -19.84 16.58 5.57
N GLU A 313 -19.91 15.87 4.46
CA GLU A 313 -20.92 16.04 3.42
C GLU A 313 -21.17 14.69 2.79
N SER A 314 -22.44 14.28 2.82
CA SER A 314 -22.84 13.03 2.18
C SER A 314 -22.76 13.15 0.67
N TRP A 315 -22.08 12.19 0.04
CA TRP A 315 -22.05 12.06 -1.41
C TRP A 315 -21.98 10.59 -1.79
N THR A 316 -22.49 10.25 -2.98
CA THR A 316 -22.51 8.88 -3.47
C THR A 316 -21.33 8.65 -4.39
N LEU A 317 -20.53 7.64 -4.08
CA LEU A 317 -19.40 7.25 -4.91
C LEU A 317 -19.91 6.63 -6.22
N PRO A 318 -19.37 6.99 -7.40
CA PRO A 318 -19.81 6.42 -8.66
C PRO A 318 -19.76 4.90 -8.67
N GLN A 319 -20.78 4.28 -9.29
CA GLN A 319 -20.87 2.82 -9.40
C GLN A 319 -19.74 2.22 -10.27
N THR A 320 -19.34 2.95 -11.29
CA THR A 320 -18.26 2.59 -12.21
C THR A 320 -17.48 3.84 -12.61
N LEU A 321 -16.22 3.63 -12.99
CA LEU A 321 -15.34 4.65 -13.55
C LEU A 321 -14.68 4.10 -14.82
N PRO A 322 -14.33 4.96 -15.80
CA PRO A 322 -13.55 4.54 -16.97
C PRO A 322 -12.18 3.95 -16.57
N PHE A 323 -11.72 2.93 -17.30
CA PHE A 323 -10.43 2.28 -17.08
C PHE A 323 -9.84 1.77 -18.41
N GLY A 324 -9.33 2.71 -19.22
CA GLY A 324 -8.99 2.43 -20.62
C GLY A 324 -10.23 2.04 -21.42
N ASP A 325 -10.16 0.94 -22.15
CA ASP A 325 -11.28 0.37 -22.91
C ASP A 325 -12.25 -0.46 -22.03
N ALA A 326 -12.03 -0.48 -20.71
CA ALA A 326 -12.83 -1.21 -19.73
C ALA A 326 -13.45 -0.27 -18.68
N TRP A 327 -14.23 -0.87 -17.78
CA TRP A 327 -14.76 -0.20 -16.58
C TRP A 327 -14.06 -0.73 -15.33
N ILE A 328 -13.92 0.11 -14.31
CA ILE A 328 -13.49 -0.28 -12.97
C ILE A 328 -14.57 0.07 -11.94
N LYS A 329 -14.67 -0.71 -10.86
CA LYS A 329 -15.55 -0.42 -9.72
C LYS A 329 -14.69 -0.05 -8.51
N PRO A 330 -14.79 1.16 -7.96
CA PRO A 330 -14.11 1.49 -6.72
C PRO A 330 -14.66 0.68 -5.54
N LEU A 331 -13.88 0.54 -4.48
CA LEU A 331 -14.40 -0.01 -3.22
C LEU A 331 -15.53 0.91 -2.74
N ARG A 332 -16.65 0.33 -2.29
CA ARG A 332 -17.90 1.04 -1.96
C ARG A 332 -18.59 1.74 -3.14
N ALA A 333 -18.35 1.30 -4.38
CA ALA A 333 -19.04 1.81 -5.55
C ALA A 333 -20.58 1.83 -5.38
N GLY A 334 -21.21 2.99 -5.61
CA GLY A 334 -22.65 3.21 -5.45
C GLY A 334 -23.11 3.47 -4.01
N GLU A 335 -22.24 3.38 -3.01
CA GLU A 335 -22.57 3.66 -1.62
C GLU A 335 -22.37 5.16 -1.28
N THR A 336 -23.05 5.62 -0.24
CA THR A 336 -22.88 6.97 0.30
C THR A 336 -21.72 7.02 1.30
N LEU A 337 -20.81 7.98 1.10
CA LEU A 337 -19.73 8.33 2.02
C LEU A 337 -20.14 9.56 2.83
N SER A 338 -19.62 9.68 4.06
CA SER A 338 -19.97 10.74 5.02
C SER A 338 -19.01 11.93 4.99
N TRP A 339 -17.85 11.75 4.37
CA TRP A 339 -16.83 12.76 4.16
C TRP A 339 -16.60 12.95 2.67
N ARG A 340 -16.23 14.17 2.27
CA ARG A 340 -15.91 14.53 0.88
C ARG A 340 -14.67 15.41 0.85
N LEU A 341 -13.69 15.06 0.03
CA LEU A 341 -12.56 15.93 -0.27
C LEU A 341 -13.04 17.14 -1.08
N VAL A 342 -12.71 18.35 -0.62
CA VAL A 342 -13.15 19.61 -1.24
C VAL A 342 -12.01 20.51 -1.73
N SER A 343 -10.78 20.32 -1.24
CA SER A 343 -9.58 21.04 -1.69
C SER A 343 -8.28 20.33 -1.32
#